data_AF-A0A953JJK5-F1
#
_entry.id   AF-A0A953JJK5-F1
#
_cell.length_a   1.000
_cell.length_b   1.000
_cell.length_c   1.000
_cell.angle_alpha   90.00
_cell.angle_beta   90.00
_cell.angle_gamma   90.00
#
_symmetry.space_group_name_H-M   'P 1'
#
loop_
_entity.id
_entity.type
_entity.pdbx_description
1 polymer ?
#
loop_
_entity_poly.entity_id
_entity_poly.type
_entity_poly.pdbx_seq_one_letter_code
_entity_poly.pdbx_strand_id
1 'polypeptide(L)'
;MTQIEFQTRPERYRYWRLEFDGPVASLIMDVEPSATLFEGYELKLNSYDLGVDIELYDAIQRLRFEHPEIGAVVIRSGKENVFCAGANIRMLGQDRRGHRGEGSGGTRPRYLRP
;
A
#
# COMPACT_ATOMS: atom_id res chain seq x y z
N MET A 1 8.71 -19.40 0.55
CA MET A 1 7.83 -18.21 0.67
C MET A 1 8.59 -17.20 1.51
N THR A 2 8.80 -15.99 1.01
CA THR A 2 9.41 -14.91 1.79
C THR A 2 8.40 -14.46 2.85
N GLN A 3 8.80 -14.42 4.12
CA GLN A 3 7.94 -13.96 5.20
C GLN A 3 7.80 -12.44 5.13
N ILE A 4 6.56 -11.94 5.16
CA ILE A 4 6.28 -10.49 5.14
C ILE A 4 6.40 -9.96 6.57
N GLU A 5 7.18 -8.91 6.76
CA GLU A 5 7.30 -8.18 8.03
C GLU A 5 6.27 -7.04 8.07
N PHE A 6 5.32 -7.13 9.00
CA PHE A 6 4.26 -6.12 9.18
C PHE A 6 4.65 -5.01 10.18
N GLN A 7 5.72 -5.22 10.95
CA GLN A 7 6.19 -4.24 11.94
C GLN A 7 7.09 -3.22 11.25
N THR A 8 6.76 -1.93 11.40
CA THR A 8 7.56 -0.83 10.88
C THR A 8 7.59 0.34 11.86
N ARG A 9 8.23 1.44 11.49
CA ARG A 9 8.30 2.69 12.24
C ARG A 9 8.62 3.87 11.31
N PRO A 10 8.25 5.11 11.65
CA PRO A 10 8.41 6.30 10.80
C PRO A 10 9.83 6.50 10.26
N GLU A 11 10.87 6.14 11.03
CA GLU A 11 12.26 6.29 10.60
C GLU A 11 12.64 5.34 9.46
N ARG A 12 11.79 4.36 9.16
CA ARG A 12 11.97 3.37 8.08
C ARG A 12 11.01 3.56 6.92
N TYR A 13 10.12 4.56 6.97
CA TYR A 13 9.15 4.76 5.92
C TYR A 13 9.82 5.08 4.59
N ARG A 14 9.32 4.45 3.53
CA ARG A 14 9.75 4.68 2.15
C ARG A 14 8.63 5.17 1.25
N TYR A 15 7.40 5.19 1.76
CA TYR A 15 6.22 5.53 0.95
C TYR A 15 5.39 6.67 1.52
N TRP A 16 5.53 6.95 2.82
CA TRP A 16 4.79 7.99 3.50
C TRP A 16 5.72 8.94 4.25
N ARG A 17 5.37 10.23 4.23
CA ARG A 17 5.95 11.25 5.11
C ARG A 17 4.87 11.82 6.01
N LEU A 18 5.24 12.08 7.26
CA LEU A 18 4.38 12.73 8.25
C LEU A 18 4.91 14.14 8.52
N GLU A 19 4.02 15.11 8.43
CA GLU A 19 4.28 16.49 8.83
C GLU A 19 3.18 16.93 9.80
N PHE A 20 3.52 17.82 10.74
CA PHE A 20 2.60 18.26 11.79
C PHE A 20 2.56 19.79 11.83
N ASP A 21 1.35 20.35 11.77
CA ASP A 21 1.08 21.78 11.88
C ASP A 21 -0.04 22.01 12.89
N GLY A 22 0.36 22.22 14.15
CA GLY A 22 -0.56 22.35 15.28
C GLY A 22 -1.53 21.16 15.35
N PRO A 23 -2.86 21.39 15.26
CA PRO A 23 -3.86 20.33 15.37
C PRO A 23 -4.09 19.53 14.08
N VAL A 24 -3.33 19.81 13.00
CA VAL A 24 -3.48 19.16 11.70
C VAL A 24 -2.20 18.38 11.36
N ALA A 25 -2.36 17.08 11.07
CA ALA A 25 -1.29 16.27 10.51
C ALA A 25 -1.44 16.19 8.98
N SER A 26 -0.33 16.24 8.25
CA SER A 26 -0.28 15.92 6.83
C SER A 26 0.35 14.55 6.63
N LEU A 27 -0.39 13.65 6.01
CA LEU A 27 0.09 12.35 5.57
C LEU A 27 0.34 12.42 4.06
N ILE A 28 1.62 12.41 3.70
CA ILE A 28 2.08 12.70 2.34
C ILE A 28 2.51 11.41 1.66
N MET A 29 1.77 11.00 0.63
CA MET A 29 2.11 9.83 -0.17
C MET A 29 3.26 10.16 -1.12
N ASP A 30 4.41 9.56 -0.89
CA ASP A 30 5.64 9.79 -1.66
C ASP A 30 6.36 8.47 -1.88
N VAL A 31 5.77 7.61 -2.71
CA VAL A 31 6.22 6.24 -2.93
C VAL A 31 7.61 6.24 -3.56
N GLU A 32 8.57 5.56 -2.93
CA GLU A 32 9.83 5.14 -3.53
C GLU A 32 9.58 4.01 -4.55
N PRO A 33 9.74 4.25 -5.87
CA PRO A 33 9.33 3.28 -6.89
C PRO A 33 10.05 1.94 -6.84
N SER A 34 11.28 1.93 -6.32
CA SER A 34 12.16 0.76 -6.26
C SER A 34 11.98 -0.10 -5.00
N ALA A 35 11.30 0.43 -3.99
CA ALA A 35 11.10 -0.21 -2.71
C ALA A 35 9.90 -1.18 -2.75
N THR A 36 9.88 -2.13 -3.67
CA THR A 36 8.76 -3.07 -3.80
C THR A 36 8.84 -4.19 -2.78
N LEU A 37 7.68 -4.77 -2.40
CA LEU A 37 7.66 -5.90 -1.46
C LEU A 37 8.27 -7.18 -2.06
N PHE A 38 8.17 -7.33 -3.38
CA PHE A 38 8.76 -8.45 -4.14
C PHE A 38 9.47 -7.92 -5.38
N GLU A 39 10.43 -8.69 -5.88
CA GLU A 39 11.11 -8.37 -7.13
C GLU A 39 10.17 -8.47 -8.35
N GLY A 40 10.50 -7.73 -9.42
CA GLY A 40 9.85 -7.88 -10.72
C GLY A 40 8.77 -6.84 -11.07
N TYR A 41 8.63 -5.77 -10.29
CA TYR A 41 7.83 -4.59 -10.65
C TYR A 41 8.40 -3.32 -10.00
N GLU A 42 7.82 -2.17 -10.37
CA GLU A 42 8.12 -0.86 -9.79
C GLU A 42 6.81 -0.16 -9.44
N LEU A 43 6.82 0.66 -8.38
CA LEU A 43 5.68 1.42 -7.91
C LEU A 43 5.66 2.84 -8.53
N LYS A 44 5.33 2.93 -9.81
CA LYS A 44 5.30 4.22 -10.53
C LYS A 44 4.06 5.04 -10.16
N LEU A 45 4.19 6.37 -10.26
CA LEU A 45 3.07 7.31 -10.16
C LEU A 45 2.25 7.16 -8.86
N ASN A 46 2.93 6.92 -7.73
CA ASN A 46 2.27 6.62 -6.46
C ASN A 46 1.28 5.44 -6.58
N SER A 47 1.58 4.42 -7.39
CA SER A 47 0.90 3.13 -7.28
C SER A 47 1.33 2.42 -5.99
N TYR A 48 0.49 1.56 -5.43
CA TYR A 48 0.79 0.88 -4.17
C TYR A 48 0.78 -0.64 -4.27
N ASP A 49 1.56 -1.28 -3.40
CA ASP A 49 1.49 -2.69 -3.04
C ASP A 49 1.17 -2.82 -1.53
N LEU A 50 1.31 -4.03 -0.97
CA LEU A 50 1.09 -4.28 0.46
C LEU A 50 2.10 -3.54 1.36
N GLY A 51 3.33 -3.28 0.90
CA GLY A 51 4.33 -2.55 1.69
C GLY A 51 3.90 -1.12 1.97
N VAL A 52 3.29 -0.47 0.98
CA VAL A 52 2.72 0.89 1.13
C VAL A 52 1.57 0.93 2.14
N ASP A 53 0.73 -0.12 2.16
CA ASP A 53 -0.39 -0.22 3.09
C ASP A 53 0.07 -0.54 4.53
N ILE A 54 1.13 -1.34 4.70
CA ILE A 54 1.75 -1.59 6.00
C ILE A 54 2.23 -0.29 6.66
N GLU A 55 2.90 0.59 5.90
CA GLU A 55 3.31 1.90 6.41
C GLU A 55 2.13 2.83 6.69
N LEU A 56 1.10 2.82 5.82
CA LEU A 56 -0.13 3.59 6.06
C LEU A 56 -0.81 3.18 7.37
N TYR A 57 -0.92 1.88 7.61
CA TYR A 57 -1.49 1.35 8.85
C TYR A 57 -0.69 1.81 10.07
N ASP A 58 0.64 1.68 10.06
CA ASP A 58 1.49 2.13 11.15
C ASP A 58 1.34 3.64 11.41
N ALA A 59 1.33 4.46 10.34
CA ALA A 59 1.19 5.90 10.45
C ALA A 59 -0.15 6.31 11.09
N ILE A 60 -1.25 5.68 10.69
CA ILE A 60 -2.58 5.95 11.27
C ILE A 60 -2.64 5.52 12.74
N GLN A 61 -2.02 4.39 13.10
CA GLN A 61 -1.98 3.94 14.49
C GLN A 61 -1.20 4.94 15.36
N ARG A 62 -0.07 5.44 14.88
CA ARG A 62 0.71 6.47 15.60
C ARG A 62 -0.07 7.77 15.75
N LEU A 63 -0.70 8.26 14.69
CA LEU A 63 -1.54 9.46 14.78
C LEU A 63 -2.66 9.30 15.81
N ARG A 64 -3.25 8.10 15.96
CA ARG A 64 -4.31 7.84 16.94
C ARG A 64 -3.82 7.78 18.38
N PHE A 65 -2.66 7.18 18.62
CA PHE A 65 -2.24 6.81 19.98
C PHE A 65 -1.08 7.64 20.52
N GLU A 66 -0.26 8.22 19.64
CA GLU A 66 0.94 9.00 20.00
C GLU A 66 0.70 10.52 19.85
N HIS A 67 -0.36 10.94 19.14
CA HIS A 67 -0.65 12.35 18.81
C HIS A 67 -2.07 12.80 19.19
N PRO A 68 -2.42 12.86 20.49
CA PRO A 68 -3.76 13.28 20.93
C PRO A 68 -4.11 14.73 20.57
N GLU A 69 -3.11 15.56 20.27
CA GLU A 69 -3.28 16.94 19.81
C GLU A 69 -3.86 17.05 18.38
N ILE A 70 -3.81 15.98 17.59
CA ILE A 70 -4.24 15.99 16.20
C ILE A 70 -5.74 15.75 16.10
N GLY A 71 -6.45 16.75 15.57
CA GLY A 71 -7.88 16.71 15.32
C GLY A 71 -8.26 16.42 13.86
N ALA A 72 -7.33 16.61 12.93
CA ALA A 72 -7.56 16.36 11.51
C ALA A 72 -6.30 15.84 10.80
N VAL A 73 -6.50 14.99 9.79
CA VAL A 73 -5.43 14.45 8.94
C VAL A 73 -5.72 14.81 7.49
N VAL A 74 -4.80 15.54 6.86
CA VAL A 74 -4.82 15.84 5.42
C VAL A 74 -3.98 14.81 4.69
N ILE A 75 -4.59 14.05 3.79
CA ILE A 75 -3.87 13.13 2.92
C ILE A 75 -3.58 13.84 1.60
N ARG A 76 -2.31 13.95 1.23
CA ARG A 76 -1.87 14.60 -0.01
C ARG A 76 -0.76 13.80 -0.70
N SER A 77 -0.46 14.15 -1.94
CA SER A 77 0.66 13.53 -2.67
C SER A 77 1.91 14.39 -2.58
N GLY A 78 3.06 13.73 -2.47
CA GLY A 78 4.38 14.32 -2.62
C GLY A 78 4.88 14.32 -4.07
N LYS A 79 4.12 13.78 -5.02
CA LYS A 79 4.44 13.78 -6.46
C LYS A 79 3.62 14.83 -7.20
N GLU A 80 4.23 15.47 -8.20
CA GLU A 80 3.52 16.43 -9.06
C GLU A 80 2.48 15.73 -9.94
N ASN A 81 1.31 16.35 -10.10
CA ASN A 81 0.24 15.96 -11.03
C ASN A 81 -0.39 14.57 -10.82
N VAL A 82 0.00 13.83 -9.79
CA VAL A 82 -0.58 12.53 -9.45
C VAL A 82 -0.81 12.42 -7.96
N PHE A 83 -2.02 12.06 -7.55
CA PHE A 83 -2.29 11.70 -6.17
C PHE A 83 -1.83 10.26 -5.88
N CYS A 84 -2.55 9.30 -6.48
CA CYS A 84 -2.32 7.86 -6.36
C CYS A 84 -2.82 7.17 -7.64
N ALA A 85 -2.01 6.30 -8.23
CA ALA A 85 -2.39 5.54 -9.43
C ALA A 85 -3.13 4.21 -9.11
N GLY A 86 -3.48 3.97 -7.85
CA GLY A 86 -4.15 2.76 -7.40
C GLY A 86 -3.21 1.58 -7.17
N ALA A 87 -3.78 0.40 -6.94
CA ALA A 87 -3.02 -0.83 -6.75
C ALA A 87 -2.18 -1.15 -8.00
N ASN A 88 -0.93 -1.53 -7.79
CA ASN A 88 -0.03 -1.84 -8.89
C ASN A 88 -0.49 -3.09 -9.67
N ILE A 89 -0.82 -2.91 -10.95
CA ILE A 89 -1.42 -3.98 -11.78
C ILE A 89 -0.42 -5.13 -12.03
N ARG A 90 0.89 -4.85 -12.09
CA ARG A 90 1.90 -5.90 -12.30
C ARG A 90 2.01 -6.80 -11.07
N MET A 91 1.92 -6.22 -9.88
CA MET A 91 1.79 -6.97 -8.62
C MET A 91 0.54 -7.84 -8.64
N LEU A 92 -0.64 -7.30 -8.99
CA LEU A 92 -1.89 -8.09 -9.10
C LEU A 92 -1.81 -9.24 -10.12
N GLY A 93 -1.04 -9.06 -11.20
CA GLY A 93 -0.78 -10.09 -12.20
C GLY A 93 0.10 -11.23 -11.70
N GLN A 94 1.02 -10.96 -10.77
CA GLN A 94 1.89 -11.96 -10.15
C GLN A 94 1.18 -12.69 -9.00
N ASP A 95 0.32 -12.00 -8.26
CA ASP A 95 -0.36 -12.52 -7.06
C ASP A 95 -1.42 -13.61 -7.37
N ARG A 96 -1.87 -13.68 -8.63
CA ARG A 96 -2.77 -14.75 -9.12
C ARG A 96 -2.21 -16.17 -8.98
N ARG A 97 -0.91 -16.33 -8.72
CA ARG A 97 -0.25 -17.65 -8.57
C ARG A 97 0.01 -18.08 -7.12
N GLY A 98 -0.30 -17.26 -6.10
CA GLY A 98 0.14 -17.51 -4.71
C GLY A 98 -0.92 -17.63 -3.62
N HIS A 99 -2.14 -17.14 -3.80
CA HIS A 99 -3.13 -17.04 -2.71
C HIS A 99 -4.48 -17.75 -3.00
N ARG A 100 -4.48 -18.78 -3.87
CA ARG A 100 -5.64 -19.68 -3.97
C ARG A 100 -5.33 -20.93 -3.14
N GLY A 101 -5.96 -21.02 -1.97
CA GLY A 101 -5.98 -22.25 -1.19
C GLY A 101 -6.34 -23.44 -2.09
N GLU A 102 -5.56 -24.50 -1.95
CA GLU A 102 -5.87 -25.80 -2.54
C GLU A 102 -7.28 -26.21 -2.12
N GLY A 103 -8.15 -26.34 -3.12
CA GLY A 103 -9.55 -26.66 -2.94
C GLY A 103 -10.13 -27.13 -4.26
N SER A 104 -10.02 -28.44 -4.46
CA SER A 104 -10.91 -29.32 -5.23
C SER A 104 -11.29 -28.95 -6.67
N GLY A 105 -11.04 -29.91 -7.57
CA GLY A 105 -11.50 -29.88 -8.96
C GLY A 105 -13.01 -29.63 -9.10
N GLY A 106 -13.37 -28.83 -10.11
CA GLY A 106 -14.76 -28.49 -10.43
C GLY A 106 -14.90 -28.01 -11.87
N THR A 107 -15.34 -28.94 -12.71
CA THR A 107 -16.05 -28.85 -14.00
C THR A 107 -16.35 -27.46 -14.59
N ARG A 108 -15.99 -27.26 -15.87
CA ARG A 108 -16.34 -26.07 -16.68
C ARG A 108 -17.86 -25.87 -16.78
N PRO A 109 -18.40 -24.64 -16.69
CA PRO A 109 -19.82 -24.38 -16.92
C PRO A 109 -20.17 -24.57 -18.40
N ARG A 110 -21.21 -25.38 -18.66
CA ARG A 110 -21.68 -25.79 -19.98
C ARG A 110 -22.84 -24.91 -20.48
N TYR A 111 -22.69 -23.59 -20.37
CA TYR A 111 -23.64 -22.63 -20.94
C TYR A 111 -22.85 -21.47 -21.52
N LEU A 112 -22.40 -21.65 -22.77
CA LEU A 112 -22.01 -20.62 -23.74
C LEU A 112 -21.40 -21.36 -24.94
N ARG A 113 -22.25 -21.85 -25.83
CA ARG A 113 -21.95 -21.92 -27.26
C ARG A 113 -23.16 -21.36 -28.02
N PRO A 114 -22.92 -20.56 -29.07
CA PRO A 114 -23.97 -20.02 -29.94
C PRO A 114 -24.68 -21.13 -30.72
#